data_AF-A0A7C9I3Z9-F1
#
_entry.id   AF-A0A7C9I3Z9-F1
#
_cell.length_a   1.000
_cell.length_b   1.000
_cell.length_c   1.000
_cell.angle_alpha   90.00
_cell.angle_beta   90.00
_cell.angle_gamma   90.00
#
_symmetry.space_group_name_H-M   'P 1'
#
loop_
_entity.id
_entity.type
_entity.pdbx_description
1 polymer ?
#
loop_
_entity_poly.entity_id
_entity_poly.type
_entity_poly.pdbx_seq_one_letter_code
_entity_poly.pdbx_strand_id
1 'polypeptide(L)'
;MEKDAKKGSMTTQAFSSEYLDELRDDIERCAAQLAAPSPPPVAEGFDAELLAELDSKLATALQTARENAKRLVEEHQAQFPDSPLFCSCSLLRPLGQSRRELSVTQVLGWLFDPSAEHGFGGRLLRAFLSMLLDDSEAARIINQADDRDISVYTEFAINETSRADIVIASHDHAVVIEAKVDSREGITQTERYSRDFGRAFPVCTYVYLTPHGTKALAAGFRAVRYLEAARAMMQALPDARTAEGFHYARYFVAGMLNDLCSVRTSNVIDEVLQGNSFELETLLENQSHG
;
A
#
# COMPACT_ATOMS: atom_id res chain seq x y z
N MET A 1 -31.97 -14.70 47.82
CA MET A 1 -31.50 -13.35 47.47
C MET A 1 -31.05 -13.37 46.03
N GLU A 2 -31.80 -12.67 45.21
CA GLU A 2 -31.76 -12.67 43.76
C GLU A 2 -30.95 -11.46 43.25
N LYS A 3 -30.13 -11.70 42.22
CA LYS A 3 -29.56 -10.80 41.20
C LYS A 3 -28.70 -9.59 41.63
N ASP A 4 -27.55 -9.45 40.98
CA ASP A 4 -27.42 -8.42 39.93
C ASP A 4 -26.18 -8.62 39.05
N ALA A 5 -26.44 -8.94 37.78
CA ALA A 5 -25.49 -8.93 36.68
C ALA A 5 -25.69 -7.63 35.90
N LYS A 6 -24.70 -6.73 35.94
CA LYS A 6 -24.66 -5.52 35.11
C LYS A 6 -24.45 -5.91 33.64
N LYS A 7 -25.52 -5.91 32.85
CA LYS A 7 -25.45 -5.80 31.39
C LYS A 7 -25.15 -4.35 31.02
N GLY A 8 -24.02 -4.12 30.36
CA GLY A 8 -23.72 -2.85 29.70
C GLY A 8 -24.72 -2.61 28.56
N SER A 9 -25.48 -1.53 28.68
CA SER A 9 -26.38 -1.03 27.65
C SER A 9 -25.54 -0.41 26.53
N MET A 10 -25.50 -1.05 25.36
CA MET A 10 -25.09 -0.37 24.13
C MET A 10 -26.18 0.62 23.75
N THR A 11 -25.95 1.88 24.07
CA THR A 11 -26.80 2.99 23.62
C THR A 11 -26.59 3.15 22.12
N THR A 12 -27.56 2.72 21.31
CA THR A 12 -27.67 3.09 19.90
C THR A 12 -27.81 4.61 19.85
N GLN A 13 -26.74 5.29 19.43
CA GLN A 13 -26.76 6.72 19.19
C GLN A 13 -27.69 6.96 18.00
N ALA A 14 -28.89 7.49 18.27
CA ALA A 14 -29.85 7.82 17.23
C ALA A 14 -29.22 8.89 16.31
N PHE A 15 -29.16 8.61 15.01
CA PHE A 15 -28.72 9.59 14.02
C PHE A 15 -29.62 10.82 14.07
N SER A 16 -29.04 12.01 13.94
CA SER A 16 -29.81 13.27 13.93
C SER A 16 -30.76 13.30 12.74
N SER A 17 -31.88 14.02 12.89
CA SER A 17 -32.85 14.23 11.80
C SER A 17 -32.16 14.80 10.54
N GLU A 18 -31.24 15.75 10.72
CA GLU A 18 -30.46 16.34 9.63
C GLU A 18 -29.63 15.30 8.85
N TYR A 19 -29.02 14.33 9.55
CA TYR A 19 -28.23 13.27 8.90
C TYR A 19 -29.10 12.32 8.08
N LEU A 20 -30.31 12.02 8.54
CA LEU A 20 -31.26 11.19 7.80
C LEU A 20 -31.85 11.91 6.59
N ASP A 21 -32.01 13.24 6.67
CA ASP A 21 -32.45 14.07 5.55
C ASP A 21 -31.34 14.18 4.48
N GLU A 22 -30.08 14.39 4.85
CA GLU A 22 -28.95 14.36 3.90
C GLU A 22 -28.81 13.01 3.19
N LEU A 23 -28.95 11.91 3.94
CA LEU A 23 -28.87 10.56 3.36
C LEU A 23 -30.02 10.31 2.36
N ARG A 24 -31.22 10.84 2.63
CA ARG A 24 -32.35 10.75 1.71
C ARG A 24 -32.07 11.53 0.42
N ASP A 25 -31.56 12.75 0.54
CA ASP A 25 -31.22 13.59 -0.63
C ASP A 25 -30.11 12.96 -1.49
N ASP A 26 -29.16 12.26 -0.87
CA ASP A 26 -28.12 11.50 -1.58
C ASP A 26 -28.67 10.26 -2.30
N ILE A 27 -29.58 9.52 -1.65
CA ILE A 27 -30.28 8.38 -2.27
C ILE A 27 -31.13 8.85 -3.45
N GLU A 28 -31.84 9.97 -3.31
CA GLU A 28 -32.66 10.54 -4.39
C GLU A 28 -31.79 11.05 -5.55
N ARG A 29 -30.64 11.66 -5.29
CA ARG A 29 -29.66 12.01 -6.34
C ARG A 29 -29.10 10.78 -7.06
N CYS A 30 -28.76 9.72 -6.31
CA CYS A 30 -28.27 8.48 -6.91
C CYS A 30 -29.37 7.81 -7.75
N ALA A 31 -30.61 7.78 -7.26
CA ALA A 31 -31.75 7.26 -8.00
C ALA A 31 -32.02 8.07 -9.28
N ALA A 32 -31.89 9.40 -9.23
CA ALA A 32 -32.01 10.26 -10.41
C ALA A 32 -30.87 10.05 -11.43
N GLN A 33 -29.64 9.80 -10.97
CA GLN A 33 -28.51 9.45 -11.84
C GLN A 33 -28.67 8.05 -12.47
N LEU A 34 -29.25 7.10 -11.75
CA LEU A 34 -29.57 5.77 -12.25
C LEU A 34 -30.80 5.76 -13.18
N ALA A 35 -31.69 6.74 -13.02
CA ALA A 35 -32.84 6.98 -13.89
C ALA A 35 -32.53 7.90 -15.09
N ALA A 36 -31.28 8.37 -15.22
CA ALA A 36 -30.82 9.02 -16.44
C ALA A 36 -31.01 8.05 -17.62
N PRO A 37 -31.36 8.54 -18.82
CA PRO A 37 -31.50 7.68 -19.99
C PRO A 37 -30.25 6.83 -20.14
N SER A 38 -30.45 5.56 -20.52
CA SER A 38 -29.38 4.61 -20.85
C SER A 38 -28.21 5.35 -21.53
N PRO A 39 -26.95 4.97 -21.25
CA PRO A 39 -25.82 5.53 -21.99
C PRO A 39 -26.19 5.52 -23.48
N PRO A 40 -25.88 6.61 -24.23
CA PRO A 40 -26.23 6.67 -25.64
C PRO A 40 -25.83 5.35 -26.28
N PRO A 41 -26.70 4.74 -27.12
CA PRO A 41 -26.36 3.48 -27.77
C PRO A 41 -24.96 3.63 -28.33
N VAL A 42 -24.08 2.70 -27.95
CA VAL A 42 -22.69 2.65 -28.43
C VAL A 42 -22.76 2.93 -29.92
N ALA A 43 -22.16 4.04 -30.34
CA ALA A 43 -22.33 4.58 -31.69
C ALA A 43 -22.24 3.44 -32.71
N GLU A 44 -23.27 3.27 -33.54
CA GLU A 44 -23.23 2.36 -34.69
C GLU A 44 -22.05 2.80 -35.56
N GLY A 45 -20.93 2.08 -35.48
CA GLY A 45 -19.70 2.52 -36.15
C GLY A 45 -18.42 1.77 -35.78
N PHE A 46 -18.45 0.70 -35.00
CA PHE A 46 -17.28 -0.20 -34.94
C PHE A 46 -17.36 -1.18 -36.09
N ASP A 47 -16.50 -0.96 -37.09
CA ASP A 47 -16.28 -1.92 -38.17
C ASP A 47 -15.87 -3.28 -37.56
N ALA A 48 -16.52 -4.37 -38.00
CA ALA A 48 -16.20 -5.71 -37.55
C ALA A 48 -14.73 -6.07 -37.87
N GLU A 49 -14.18 -5.50 -38.93
CA GLU A 49 -12.77 -5.64 -39.28
C GLU A 49 -11.86 -4.97 -38.24
N LEU A 50 -12.21 -3.76 -37.79
CA LEU A 50 -11.47 -3.04 -36.73
C LEU A 50 -11.52 -3.79 -35.39
N LEU A 51 -12.68 -4.35 -35.03
CA LEU A 51 -12.82 -5.14 -33.79
C LEU A 51 -11.99 -6.43 -33.84
N ALA A 52 -11.97 -7.13 -34.98
CA ALA A 52 -11.14 -8.31 -35.16
C ALA A 52 -9.64 -7.99 -35.12
N GLU A 53 -9.23 -6.86 -35.72
CA GLU A 53 -7.85 -6.39 -35.66
C GLU A 53 -7.44 -6.04 -34.22
N LEU A 54 -8.31 -5.36 -33.47
CA LEU A 54 -8.06 -5.00 -32.07
C LEU A 54 -7.94 -6.24 -31.18
N ASP A 55 -8.84 -7.22 -31.36
CA ASP A 55 -8.81 -8.49 -30.62
C ASP A 55 -7.51 -9.28 -30.90
N SER A 56 -7.10 -9.35 -32.17
CA SER A 56 -5.83 -9.99 -32.56
C SER A 56 -4.61 -9.29 -31.94
N LYS A 57 -4.58 -7.95 -31.95
CA LYS A 57 -3.52 -7.15 -31.32
C LYS A 57 -3.49 -7.34 -29.81
N LEU A 58 -4.65 -7.33 -29.16
CA LEU A 58 -4.76 -7.53 -27.72
C LEU A 58 -4.30 -8.95 -27.32
N ALA A 59 -4.72 -9.97 -28.07
CA ALA A 59 -4.29 -11.35 -27.86
C ALA A 59 -2.76 -11.49 -27.97
N THR A 60 -2.16 -10.86 -28.98
CA THR A 60 -0.69 -10.85 -29.19
C THR A 60 0.03 -10.12 -28.05
N ALA A 61 -0.49 -8.97 -27.61
CA ALA A 61 0.08 -8.23 -26.49
C ALA A 61 0.01 -9.02 -25.18
N LEU A 62 -1.14 -9.66 -24.90
CA LEU A 62 -1.31 -10.51 -23.72
C LEU A 62 -0.40 -11.73 -23.74
N GLN A 63 -0.18 -12.34 -24.90
CA GLN A 63 0.74 -13.47 -25.03
C GLN A 63 2.18 -13.02 -24.76
N THR A 64 2.60 -11.90 -25.35
CA THR A 64 3.94 -11.32 -25.11
C THR A 64 4.15 -11.01 -23.63
N ALA A 65 3.18 -10.39 -22.97
CA ALA A 65 3.26 -10.08 -21.53
C ALA A 65 3.36 -11.34 -20.66
N ARG A 66 2.64 -12.42 -21.01
CA ARG A 66 2.75 -13.69 -20.30
C ARG A 66 4.12 -14.34 -20.46
N GLU A 67 4.68 -14.31 -21.66
CA GLU A 67 6.01 -14.86 -21.94
C GLU A 67 7.11 -14.06 -21.21
N ASN A 68 7.00 -12.74 -21.21
CA ASN A 68 7.89 -11.86 -20.45
C ASN A 68 7.79 -12.09 -18.94
N ALA A 69 6.57 -12.11 -18.39
CA ALA A 69 6.35 -12.39 -16.98
C ALA A 69 6.90 -13.78 -16.59
N LYS A 70 6.70 -14.80 -17.43
CA LYS A 70 7.27 -16.13 -17.21
C LYS A 70 8.80 -16.07 -17.11
N ARG A 71 9.45 -15.46 -18.10
CA ARG A 71 10.91 -15.31 -18.11
C ARG A 71 11.42 -14.60 -16.86
N LEU A 72 10.80 -13.47 -16.49
CA LEU A 72 11.18 -12.70 -15.31
C LEU A 72 11.00 -13.50 -14.01
N VAL A 73 9.90 -14.23 -13.87
CA VAL A 73 9.63 -15.07 -12.69
C VAL A 73 10.64 -16.20 -12.57
N GLU A 74 10.97 -16.88 -13.67
CA GLU A 74 11.96 -17.96 -13.70
C GLU A 74 13.38 -17.45 -13.37
N GLU A 75 13.79 -16.33 -13.96
CA GLU A 75 15.06 -15.67 -13.66
C GLU A 75 15.14 -15.24 -12.18
N HIS A 76 14.07 -14.63 -11.67
CA HIS A 76 13.98 -14.20 -10.28
C HIS A 76 14.02 -15.38 -9.31
N GLN A 77 13.37 -16.51 -9.63
CA GLN A 77 13.45 -17.71 -8.79
C GLN A 77 14.87 -18.27 -8.74
N ALA A 78 15.58 -18.30 -9.86
CA ALA A 78 16.95 -18.77 -9.90
C ALA A 78 17.89 -17.91 -9.03
N GLN A 79 17.67 -16.59 -9.00
CA GLN A 79 18.48 -15.65 -8.21
C GLN A 79 18.07 -15.60 -6.74
N PHE A 80 16.76 -15.64 -6.47
CA PHE A 80 16.18 -15.52 -5.13
C PHE A 80 15.11 -16.59 -4.86
N PRO A 81 15.50 -17.86 -4.62
CA PRO A 81 14.56 -18.95 -4.34
C PRO A 81 13.68 -18.69 -3.11
N ASP A 82 14.21 -17.98 -2.11
CA ASP A 82 13.50 -17.62 -0.87
C ASP A 82 12.65 -16.34 -1.01
N SER A 83 12.39 -15.89 -2.23
CA SER A 83 11.60 -14.67 -2.45
C SER A 83 10.21 -14.75 -1.79
N PRO A 84 9.67 -13.61 -1.31
CA PRO A 84 8.27 -13.51 -0.91
C PRO A 84 7.30 -13.96 -2.01
N LEU A 85 7.66 -13.77 -3.29
CA LEU A 85 6.86 -14.20 -4.43
C LEU A 85 6.62 -15.73 -4.44
N PHE A 86 7.62 -16.49 -3.98
CA PHE A 86 7.57 -17.96 -3.92
C PHE A 86 7.13 -18.49 -2.55
N CYS A 87 6.38 -17.68 -1.80
CA CYS A 87 5.91 -18.03 -0.47
C CYS A 87 4.39 -18.14 -0.44
N SER A 88 3.89 -19.35 -0.17
CA SER A 88 2.45 -19.61 -0.01
C SER A 88 1.91 -19.20 1.37
N CYS A 89 2.78 -18.74 2.28
CA CYS A 89 2.43 -18.33 3.64
C CYS A 89 2.33 -16.81 3.75
N SER A 90 1.29 -16.32 4.42
CA SER A 90 1.10 -14.91 4.77
C SER A 90 1.13 -14.77 6.29
N LEU A 91 1.87 -13.79 6.80
CA LEU A 91 2.02 -13.56 8.23
C LEU A 91 0.70 -13.20 8.92
N LEU A 92 -0.07 -12.28 8.33
CA LEU A 92 -1.24 -11.68 8.97
C LEU A 92 -2.57 -12.34 8.59
N ARG A 93 -2.61 -13.06 7.47
CA ARG A 93 -3.84 -13.69 6.95
C ARG A 93 -4.45 -14.72 7.92
N PRO A 94 -3.68 -15.62 8.57
CA PRO A 94 -4.26 -16.57 9.54
C PRO A 94 -4.91 -15.90 10.75
N LEU A 95 -4.48 -14.69 11.10
CA LEU A 95 -5.03 -13.89 12.20
C LEU A 95 -6.25 -13.04 11.78
N GLY A 96 -6.63 -13.07 10.49
CA GLY A 96 -7.65 -12.18 9.93
C GLY A 96 -7.24 -10.70 9.93
N GLN A 97 -5.93 -10.42 9.96
CA GLN A 97 -5.38 -9.06 10.08
C GLN A 97 -4.75 -8.54 8.78
N SER A 98 -4.70 -9.34 7.70
CA SER A 98 -3.97 -8.96 6.48
C SER A 98 -4.53 -7.73 5.76
N ARG A 99 -5.78 -7.34 6.04
CA ARG A 99 -6.39 -6.12 5.49
C ARG A 99 -6.63 -5.02 6.54
N ARG A 100 -6.13 -5.19 7.75
CA ARG A 100 -6.30 -4.20 8.83
C ARG A 100 -5.16 -3.18 8.74
N GLU A 101 -5.48 -1.94 8.39
CA GLU A 101 -4.53 -0.82 8.24
C GLU A 101 -3.53 -0.78 9.42
N LEU A 102 -4.04 -0.75 10.66
CA LEU A 102 -3.22 -0.75 11.87
C LEU A 102 -2.22 -1.92 11.95
N SER A 103 -2.64 -3.13 11.57
CA SER A 103 -1.75 -4.31 11.63
C SER A 103 -0.66 -4.24 10.57
N VAL A 104 -1.00 -3.76 9.37
CA VAL A 104 -0.06 -3.57 8.28
C VAL A 104 0.96 -2.48 8.64
N THR A 105 0.50 -1.35 9.18
CA THR A 105 1.35 -0.21 9.52
C THR A 105 2.25 -0.47 10.73
N GLN A 106 1.78 -1.25 11.71
CA GLN A 106 2.63 -1.72 12.81
C GLN A 106 3.79 -2.58 12.33
N VAL A 107 3.52 -3.53 11.42
CA VAL A 107 4.58 -4.38 10.87
C VAL A 107 5.53 -3.58 9.99
N LEU A 108 5.03 -2.68 9.15
CA LEU A 108 5.87 -1.78 8.35
C LEU A 108 6.74 -0.89 9.24
N GLY A 109 6.17 -0.29 10.27
CA GLY A 109 6.91 0.53 11.24
C GLY A 109 8.02 -0.26 11.91
N TRP A 110 7.74 -1.49 12.36
CA TRP A 110 8.76 -2.38 12.92
C TRP A 110 9.86 -2.72 11.91
N LEU A 111 9.53 -3.03 10.66
CA LEU A 111 10.52 -3.34 9.61
C LEU A 111 11.32 -2.12 9.12
N PHE A 112 10.80 -0.92 9.35
CA PHE A 112 11.45 0.34 8.99
C PHE A 112 12.30 0.93 10.11
N ASP A 113 12.14 0.48 11.35
CA ASP A 113 12.92 0.98 12.49
C ASP A 113 14.33 0.37 12.48
N PRO A 114 15.40 1.15 12.19
CA PRO A 114 16.75 0.61 12.15
C PRO A 114 17.23 0.00 13.48
N SER A 115 16.59 0.39 14.59
CA SER A 115 16.93 -0.05 15.94
C SER A 115 16.12 -1.26 16.42
N ALA A 116 15.11 -1.70 15.67
CA ALA A 116 14.26 -2.81 16.05
C ALA A 116 14.95 -4.19 15.94
N GLU A 117 14.43 -5.15 16.71
CA GLU A 117 14.95 -6.52 16.85
C GLU A 117 14.63 -7.41 15.63
N HIS A 118 15.02 -6.96 14.42
CA HIS A 118 14.87 -7.72 13.18
C HIS A 118 16.18 -7.97 12.43
N GLY A 119 17.29 -7.32 12.83
CA GLY A 119 18.63 -7.56 12.26
C GLY A 119 18.84 -7.05 10.83
N PHE A 120 18.00 -6.13 10.35
CA PHE A 120 18.16 -5.50 9.02
C PHE A 120 18.94 -4.18 9.08
N GLY A 121 19.11 -3.59 10.27
CA GLY A 121 19.50 -2.18 10.41
C GLY A 121 18.57 -1.30 9.58
N GLY A 122 19.08 -0.21 9.00
CA GLY A 122 18.31 0.66 8.12
C GLY A 122 18.00 0.09 6.72
N ARG A 123 18.36 -1.15 6.37
CA ARG A 123 18.31 -1.63 4.98
C ARG A 123 16.92 -1.57 4.34
N LEU A 124 15.90 -2.09 5.02
CA LEU A 124 14.52 -2.09 4.49
C LEU A 124 13.96 -0.68 4.41
N LEU A 125 14.24 0.16 5.42
CA LEU A 125 13.90 1.57 5.40
C LEU A 125 14.53 2.30 4.21
N ARG A 126 15.84 2.15 4.01
CA ARG A 126 16.56 2.82 2.92
C ARG A 126 16.07 2.37 1.56
N ALA A 127 15.72 1.10 1.40
CA ALA A 127 15.08 0.62 0.18
C ALA A 127 13.73 1.31 -0.07
N PHE A 128 12.91 1.47 0.97
CA PHE A 128 11.65 2.21 0.88
C PHE A 128 11.87 3.70 0.54
N LEU A 129 12.77 4.38 1.27
CA LEU A 129 13.06 5.81 1.05
C LEU A 129 13.69 6.07 -0.32
N SER A 130 14.44 5.11 -0.88
CA SER A 130 15.09 5.24 -2.18
C SER A 130 14.09 5.47 -3.31
N MET A 131 12.87 4.93 -3.18
CA MET A 131 11.80 5.16 -4.15
C MET A 131 11.28 6.61 -4.13
N LEU A 132 11.53 7.35 -3.04
CA LEU A 132 10.99 8.67 -2.81
C LEU A 132 11.97 9.81 -3.17
N LEU A 133 13.24 9.49 -3.45
CA LEU A 133 14.35 10.46 -3.44
C LEU A 133 14.20 11.61 -4.44
N ASP A 134 13.70 11.32 -5.64
CA ASP A 134 13.60 12.29 -6.72
C ASP A 134 12.67 13.47 -6.38
N ASP A 135 11.67 13.22 -5.52
CA ASP A 135 10.64 14.19 -5.17
C ASP A 135 10.59 14.51 -3.67
N SER A 136 11.56 14.02 -2.88
CA SER A 136 11.53 14.16 -1.43
C SER A 136 12.90 14.52 -0.84
N GLU A 137 13.01 15.77 -0.41
CA GLU A 137 14.16 16.23 0.36
C GLU A 137 14.27 15.52 1.72
N ALA A 138 13.15 15.35 2.42
CA ALA A 138 13.13 14.63 3.69
C ALA A 138 13.62 13.19 3.53
N ALA A 139 13.13 12.45 2.52
CA ALA A 139 13.58 11.09 2.27
C ALA A 139 15.06 11.04 1.92
N ARG A 140 15.57 11.99 1.12
CA ARG A 140 17.00 12.05 0.79
C ARG A 140 17.88 12.24 2.01
N ILE A 141 17.50 13.15 2.90
CA ILE A 141 18.28 13.47 4.09
C ILE A 141 18.21 12.31 5.10
N ILE A 142 17.02 11.76 5.36
CA ILE A 142 16.86 10.59 6.23
C ILE A 142 17.63 9.39 5.66
N ASN A 143 17.60 9.19 4.34
CA ASN A 143 18.32 8.10 3.67
C ASN A 143 19.85 8.25 3.72
N GLN A 144 20.38 9.39 4.15
CA GLN A 144 21.82 9.64 4.35
C GLN A 144 22.21 9.71 5.83
N ALA A 145 21.23 9.80 6.74
CA ALA A 145 21.47 9.86 8.18
C ALA A 145 22.05 8.54 8.72
N ASP A 146 22.74 8.61 9.87
CA ASP A 146 23.13 7.43 10.65
C ASP A 146 21.87 6.74 11.19
N ASP A 147 21.86 5.41 11.22
CA ASP A 147 20.71 4.63 11.72
C ASP A 147 20.30 5.04 13.15
N ARG A 148 21.25 5.50 13.98
CA ARG A 148 21.01 5.94 15.37
C ARG A 148 20.29 7.28 15.48
N ASP A 149 20.30 8.07 14.41
CA ASP A 149 19.66 9.38 14.37
C ASP A 149 18.23 9.31 13.78
N ILE A 150 17.78 8.11 13.42
CA ILE A 150 16.47 7.87 12.82
C ILE A 150 15.55 7.28 13.89
N SER A 151 14.37 7.90 14.04
CA SER A 151 13.29 7.39 14.86
C SER A 151 12.09 7.01 14.00
N VAL A 152 11.50 5.85 14.26
CA VAL A 152 10.27 5.41 13.60
C VAL A 152 9.15 5.27 14.63
N TYR A 153 8.01 5.89 14.34
CA TYR A 153 6.83 5.87 15.19
C TYR A 153 5.64 5.32 14.41
N THR A 154 4.81 4.53 15.07
CA THR A 154 3.51 4.08 14.56
C THR A 154 2.39 4.69 15.39
N GLU A 155 1.25 5.02 14.78
CA GLU A 155 0.14 5.70 15.46
C GLU A 155 0.58 6.98 16.18
N PHE A 156 1.47 7.76 15.54
CA PHE A 156 2.06 8.94 16.15
C PHE A 156 1.06 10.10 16.19
N ALA A 157 0.56 10.41 17.39
CA ALA A 157 -0.30 11.55 17.63
C ALA A 157 0.53 12.80 17.91
N ILE A 158 0.48 13.77 17.00
CA ILE A 158 1.13 15.08 17.21
C ILE A 158 0.26 16.00 18.08
N ASN A 159 -1.05 15.74 18.12
CA ASN A 159 -2.02 16.34 19.03
C ASN A 159 -3.27 15.43 19.12
N GLU A 160 -4.28 15.85 19.88
CA GLU A 160 -5.52 15.08 20.11
C GLU A 160 -6.33 14.79 18.83
N THR A 161 -6.08 15.53 17.75
CA THR A 161 -6.89 15.49 16.52
C THR A 161 -6.14 15.01 15.28
N SER A 162 -4.81 14.84 15.37
CA SER A 162 -3.93 14.50 14.25
C SER A 162 -3.01 13.35 14.65
N ARG A 163 -3.21 12.20 14.01
CA ARG A 163 -2.44 10.98 14.23
C ARG A 163 -2.04 10.38 12.89
N ALA A 164 -0.73 10.22 12.66
CA ALA A 164 -0.21 9.58 11.46
C ALA A 164 0.01 8.08 11.71
N ASP A 165 -0.20 7.26 10.68
CA ASP A 165 -0.03 5.82 10.78
C ASP A 165 1.44 5.44 11.00
N ILE A 166 2.36 6.06 10.25
CA ILE A 166 3.82 5.92 10.43
C ILE A 166 4.51 7.27 10.27
N VAL A 167 5.49 7.57 11.13
CA VAL A 167 6.39 8.72 11.00
C VAL A 167 7.82 8.23 11.09
N ILE A 168 8.61 8.50 10.06
CA ILE A 168 10.06 8.29 10.04
C ILE A 168 10.70 9.67 10.17
N ALA A 169 11.48 9.90 11.21
CA ALA A 169 12.02 11.21 11.52
C ALA A 169 13.53 11.18 11.77
N SER A 170 14.21 12.27 11.39
CA SER A 170 15.60 12.56 11.75
C SER A 170 15.76 14.07 11.97
N HIS A 171 16.18 14.49 13.17
CA HIS A 171 16.27 15.90 13.60
C HIS A 171 15.09 16.75 13.07
N ASP A 172 15.30 17.53 12.01
CA ASP A 172 14.34 18.49 11.46
C ASP A 172 13.53 17.96 10.25
N HIS A 173 13.64 16.66 9.94
CA HIS A 173 13.08 16.04 8.74
C HIS A 173 12.14 14.90 9.11
N ALA A 174 11.02 14.79 8.39
CA ALA A 174 10.10 13.69 8.55
C ALA A 174 9.51 13.20 7.21
N VAL A 175 9.37 11.88 7.11
CA VAL A 175 8.48 11.21 6.15
C VAL A 175 7.27 10.72 6.94
N VAL A 176 6.11 11.31 6.65
CA VAL A 176 4.84 11.00 7.28
C VAL A 176 4.02 10.14 6.32
N ILE A 177 3.68 8.92 6.74
CA ILE A 177 2.96 7.95 5.92
C ILE A 177 1.55 7.80 6.47
N GLU A 178 0.57 8.03 5.60
CA GLU A 178 -0.83 7.66 5.80
C GLU A 178 -1.13 6.46 4.89
N ALA A 179 -1.59 5.37 5.48
CA ALA A 179 -1.84 4.11 4.80
C ALA A 179 -3.34 3.82 4.74
N LYS A 180 -3.80 3.31 3.59
CA LYS A 180 -5.18 2.84 3.42
C LYS A 180 -5.20 1.49 2.75
N VAL A 181 -6.08 0.60 3.21
CA VAL A 181 -6.24 -0.74 2.62
C VAL A 181 -7.58 -0.87 1.90
N ASP A 182 -8.69 -0.64 2.61
CA ASP A 182 -10.05 -0.82 2.10
C ASP A 182 -10.87 0.48 2.08
N SER A 183 -10.41 1.50 2.80
CA SER A 183 -11.15 2.73 3.02
C SER A 183 -10.75 3.84 2.06
N ARG A 184 -11.72 4.68 1.66
CA ARG A 184 -11.45 5.95 0.98
C ARG A 184 -11.08 7.00 2.03
N GLU A 185 -10.29 7.99 1.63
CA GLU A 185 -9.84 9.09 2.49
C GLU A 185 -11.01 9.84 3.14
N GLY A 186 -10.84 10.24 4.40
CA GLY A 186 -11.75 11.15 5.09
C GLY A 186 -11.50 12.61 4.65
N ILE A 187 -12.57 13.37 4.41
CA ILE A 187 -12.60 14.69 3.73
C ILE A 187 -11.73 15.81 4.38
N THR A 188 -11.05 15.64 5.53
CA THR A 188 -10.45 16.77 6.28
C THR A 188 -8.98 16.64 6.72
N GLN A 189 -8.15 15.81 6.06
CA GLN A 189 -6.77 15.53 6.52
C GLN A 189 -5.70 16.58 6.12
N THR A 190 -5.87 17.27 4.99
CA THR A 190 -4.80 18.02 4.30
C THR A 190 -4.21 19.21 5.06
N GLU A 191 -5.07 20.15 5.47
CA GLU A 191 -4.63 21.40 6.12
C GLU A 191 -4.11 21.14 7.53
N ARG A 192 -4.63 20.08 8.18
CA ARG A 192 -4.26 19.70 9.54
C ARG A 192 -2.85 19.14 9.57
N TYR A 193 -2.51 18.23 8.66
CA TYR A 193 -1.20 17.58 8.69
C TYR A 193 -0.07 18.53 8.30
N SER A 194 -0.27 19.36 7.27
CA SER A 194 0.71 20.40 6.88
C SER A 194 0.97 21.37 8.04
N ARG A 195 -0.09 21.87 8.70
CA ARG A 195 0.04 22.78 9.84
C ARG A 195 0.68 22.12 11.06
N ASP A 196 0.24 20.92 11.41
CA ASP A 196 0.60 20.30 12.69
C ASP A 196 2.00 19.68 12.61
N PHE A 197 2.31 18.94 11.54
CA PHE A 197 3.65 18.35 11.34
C PHE A 197 4.68 19.40 10.90
N GLY A 198 4.30 20.41 10.11
CA GLY A 198 5.22 21.48 9.71
C GLY A 198 5.74 22.33 10.89
N ARG A 199 5.07 22.30 12.05
CA ARG A 199 5.56 22.91 13.29
C ARG A 199 6.59 22.06 14.02
N ALA A 200 6.48 20.73 13.91
CA ALA A 200 7.39 19.79 14.57
C ALA A 200 8.62 19.48 13.71
N PHE A 201 8.45 19.41 12.38
CA PHE A 201 9.49 19.10 11.43
C PHE A 201 9.46 20.13 10.27
N PRO A 202 10.47 21.00 10.18
CA PRO A 202 10.57 21.99 9.12
C PRO A 202 10.51 21.41 7.70
N VAL A 203 11.03 20.19 7.49
CA VAL A 203 11.04 19.53 6.18
C VAL A 203 10.25 18.23 6.25
N CYS A 204 9.02 18.24 5.73
CA CYS A 204 8.13 17.08 5.70
C CYS A 204 7.93 16.56 4.27
N THR A 205 7.88 15.25 4.12
CA THR A 205 7.29 14.58 2.96
C THR A 205 6.10 13.75 3.41
N TYR A 206 4.97 13.95 2.76
CA TYR A 206 3.75 13.22 3.04
C TYR A 206 3.54 12.12 2.00
N VAL A 207 3.37 10.88 2.45
CA VAL A 207 3.19 9.69 1.62
C VAL A 207 1.80 9.13 1.86
N TYR A 208 1.08 8.85 0.79
CA TYR A 208 -0.22 8.19 0.82
C TYR A 208 -0.09 6.78 0.22
N LEU A 209 0.00 5.78 1.09
CA LEU A 209 0.27 4.39 0.75
C LEU A 209 -1.04 3.62 0.56
N THR A 210 -1.31 3.19 -0.65
CA THR A 210 -2.60 2.54 -1.02
C THR A 210 -2.39 1.35 -1.96
N PRO A 211 -3.35 0.41 -2.11
CA PRO A 211 -3.24 -0.70 -3.06
C PRO A 211 -3.02 -0.25 -4.52
N HIS A 212 -3.70 0.83 -4.92
CA HIS A 212 -3.80 1.26 -6.30
C HIS A 212 -3.08 2.58 -6.62
N GLY A 213 -2.39 3.18 -5.65
CA GLY A 213 -1.69 4.45 -5.85
C GLY A 213 -2.66 5.59 -6.11
N THR A 214 -3.85 5.52 -5.50
CA THR A 214 -4.85 6.59 -5.62
C THR A 214 -4.26 7.86 -5.04
N LYS A 215 -4.44 8.99 -5.74
CA LYS A 215 -4.05 10.29 -5.21
C LYS A 215 -4.88 10.59 -3.96
N ALA A 216 -4.23 11.17 -2.97
CA ALA A 216 -4.95 11.76 -1.87
C ALA A 216 -5.79 12.94 -2.37
N LEU A 217 -6.96 13.16 -1.77
CA LEU A 217 -7.73 14.40 -1.85
C LEU A 217 -6.88 15.57 -1.35
N ALA A 218 -6.04 15.28 -0.35
CA ALA A 218 -5.04 16.17 0.17
C ALA A 218 -3.93 16.52 -0.82
N ALA A 219 -3.82 17.81 -1.20
CA ALA A 219 -2.67 18.33 -1.93
C ALA A 219 -1.37 18.14 -1.13
N GLY A 220 -0.28 17.77 -1.82
CA GLY A 220 1.05 17.61 -1.23
C GLY A 220 1.40 16.19 -0.76
N PHE A 221 0.45 15.25 -0.79
CA PHE A 221 0.76 13.83 -0.58
C PHE A 221 1.24 13.18 -1.87
N ARG A 222 2.37 12.49 -1.77
CA ARG A 222 2.85 11.58 -2.81
C ARG A 222 2.08 10.27 -2.73
N ALA A 223 1.39 9.91 -3.80
CA ALA A 223 0.75 8.61 -3.92
C ALA A 223 1.81 7.51 -4.11
N VAL A 224 1.73 6.46 -3.31
CA VAL A 224 2.60 5.29 -3.39
C VAL A 224 1.74 4.02 -3.33
N ARG A 225 2.08 3.03 -4.15
CA ARG A 225 1.44 1.71 -4.14
C ARG A 225 2.09 0.81 -3.10
N TYR A 226 1.30 -0.03 -2.44
CA TYR A 226 1.87 -1.16 -1.67
C TYR A 226 2.76 -2.05 -2.53
N LEU A 227 2.50 -2.16 -3.84
CA LEU A 227 3.35 -2.90 -4.75
C LEU A 227 4.76 -2.30 -4.87
N GLU A 228 4.88 -0.97 -4.87
CA GLU A 228 6.18 -0.29 -4.90
C GLU A 228 6.94 -0.55 -3.58
N ALA A 229 6.26 -0.41 -2.44
CA ALA A 229 6.85 -0.76 -1.14
C ALA A 229 7.29 -2.24 -1.08
N ALA A 230 6.45 -3.16 -1.56
CA ALA A 230 6.77 -4.59 -1.62
C ALA A 230 7.98 -4.86 -2.50
N ARG A 231 8.05 -4.19 -3.66
CA ARG A 231 9.18 -4.26 -4.58
C ARG A 231 10.48 -3.82 -3.93
N ALA A 232 10.50 -2.66 -3.29
CA ALA A 232 11.70 -2.15 -2.60
C ALA A 232 12.18 -3.12 -1.52
N MET A 233 11.26 -3.65 -0.70
CA MET A 233 11.60 -4.64 0.32
C MET A 233 12.12 -5.93 -0.33
N MET A 234 11.47 -6.42 -1.40
CA MET A 234 11.91 -7.61 -2.13
C MET A 234 13.31 -7.48 -2.72
N GLN A 235 13.70 -6.29 -3.18
CA GLN A 235 15.04 -6.01 -3.71
C GLN A 235 16.11 -5.99 -2.60
N ALA A 236 15.73 -5.62 -1.37
CA ALA A 236 16.64 -5.52 -0.25
C ALA A 236 16.84 -6.84 0.51
N LEU A 237 15.88 -7.77 0.44
CA LEU A 237 15.91 -9.04 1.17
C LEU A 237 17.04 -10.02 0.77
N PRO A 238 17.44 -10.17 -0.51
CA PRO A 238 18.50 -11.10 -0.92
C PRO A 238 19.82 -10.90 -0.17
N ASP A 239 20.17 -9.65 0.14
CA ASP A 239 21.41 -9.27 0.82
C ASP A 239 21.32 -9.38 2.35
N ALA A 240 20.13 -9.72 2.89
CA ALA A 240 19.87 -9.77 4.32
C ALA A 240 19.24 -11.10 4.76
N ARG A 241 19.55 -12.20 4.06
CA ARG A 241 19.04 -13.54 4.40
C ARG A 241 19.42 -14.04 5.79
N THR A 242 20.49 -13.49 6.37
CA THR A 242 20.96 -13.83 7.72
C THR A 242 20.35 -12.98 8.81
N ALA A 243 19.52 -11.97 8.47
CA ALA A 243 18.84 -11.15 9.46
C ALA A 243 17.83 -12.00 10.25
N GLU A 244 17.74 -11.77 11.56
CA GLU A 244 16.85 -12.52 12.47
C GLU A 244 15.38 -12.44 12.02
N GLY A 245 14.97 -11.28 11.51
CA GLY A 245 13.64 -11.01 11.00
C GLY A 245 13.40 -11.46 9.54
N PHE A 246 14.35 -12.15 8.88
CA PHE A 246 14.24 -12.50 7.45
C PHE A 246 12.93 -13.21 7.11
N HIS A 247 12.61 -14.30 7.83
CA HIS A 247 11.38 -15.05 7.57
C HIS A 247 10.12 -14.26 7.90
N TYR A 248 10.16 -13.40 8.93
CA TYR A 248 9.06 -12.52 9.28
C TYR A 248 8.76 -11.54 8.14
N ALA A 249 9.79 -10.82 7.66
CA ALA A 249 9.66 -9.92 6.53
C ALA A 249 9.22 -10.66 5.26
N ARG A 250 9.76 -11.86 5.01
CA ARG A 250 9.36 -12.69 3.87
C ARG A 250 7.86 -13.02 3.88
N TYR A 251 7.34 -13.52 5.01
CA TYR A 251 5.93 -13.87 5.16
C TYR A 251 5.01 -12.65 5.15
N PHE A 252 5.48 -11.53 5.69
CA PHE A 252 4.73 -10.28 5.65
C PHE A 252 4.62 -9.75 4.21
N VAL A 253 5.74 -9.66 3.48
CA VAL A 253 5.76 -9.16 2.10
C VAL A 253 4.97 -10.11 1.17
N ALA A 254 5.04 -11.42 1.38
CA ALA A 254 4.22 -12.38 0.64
C ALA A 254 2.72 -12.15 0.88
N GLY A 255 2.35 -11.90 2.14
CA GLY A 255 0.99 -11.45 2.50
C GLY A 255 0.61 -10.15 1.82
N MET A 256 1.45 -9.12 1.86
CA MET A 256 1.21 -7.83 1.22
C MET A 256 1.00 -7.95 -0.29
N LEU A 257 1.82 -8.75 -0.99
CA LEU A 257 1.64 -9.02 -2.42
C LEU A 257 0.26 -9.62 -2.72
N ASN A 258 -0.11 -10.67 -1.97
CA ASN A 258 -1.31 -11.45 -2.22
C ASN A 258 -2.59 -10.76 -1.73
N ASP A 259 -2.54 -10.16 -0.55
CA ASP A 259 -3.67 -9.52 0.11
C ASP A 259 -3.88 -8.08 -0.37
N LEU A 260 -2.82 -7.30 -0.63
CA LEU A 260 -2.94 -5.87 -0.91
C LEU A 260 -2.63 -5.50 -2.37
N CYS A 261 -1.80 -6.29 -3.07
CA CYS A 261 -1.32 -5.95 -4.40
C CYS A 261 -1.95 -6.79 -5.52
N SER A 262 -2.82 -7.76 -5.19
CA SER A 262 -3.38 -8.73 -6.14
C SER A 262 -2.32 -9.54 -6.91
N VAL A 263 -1.12 -9.68 -6.34
CA VAL A 263 -0.03 -10.51 -6.87
C VAL A 263 -0.06 -11.86 -6.17
N ARG A 264 -0.39 -12.91 -6.92
CA ARG A 264 -0.46 -14.27 -6.38
C ARG A 264 0.93 -14.76 -5.99
N THR A 265 1.08 -15.22 -4.75
CA THR A 265 2.30 -15.86 -4.26
C THR A 265 2.08 -17.36 -4.08
N SER A 266 3.07 -18.17 -4.49
CA SER A 266 3.02 -19.62 -4.36
C SER A 266 4.40 -20.22 -4.54
N ASN A 267 4.66 -21.37 -3.90
CA ASN A 267 5.84 -22.19 -4.19
C ASN A 267 5.77 -22.89 -5.55
N VAL A 268 4.65 -22.81 -6.27
CA VAL A 268 4.47 -23.34 -7.63
C VAL A 268 4.47 -22.18 -8.63
N ILE A 269 5.43 -22.17 -9.56
CA ILE A 269 5.59 -21.08 -10.55
C ILE A 269 4.32 -20.90 -11.38
N ASP A 270 3.72 -21.98 -11.86
CA ASP A 270 2.51 -21.92 -12.68
C ASP A 270 1.35 -21.24 -11.94
N GLU A 271 1.28 -21.37 -10.60
CA GLU A 271 0.30 -20.64 -9.81
C GLU A 271 0.65 -19.16 -9.72
N VAL A 272 1.93 -18.78 -9.55
CA VAL A 272 2.36 -17.37 -9.59
C VAL A 272 1.98 -16.73 -10.94
N LEU A 273 2.19 -17.45 -12.05
CA LEU A 273 1.90 -16.98 -13.41
C LEU A 273 0.40 -16.87 -13.74
N GLN A 274 -0.47 -17.49 -12.96
CA GLN A 274 -1.92 -17.25 -13.03
C GLN A 274 -2.31 -15.88 -12.44
N GLY A 275 -1.37 -15.16 -11.81
CA GLY A 275 -1.55 -13.78 -11.35
C GLY A 275 -1.57 -12.76 -12.49
N ASN A 276 -1.57 -11.48 -12.12
CA ASN A 276 -1.55 -10.38 -13.08
C ASN A 276 -0.13 -10.21 -13.67
N SER A 277 0.05 -10.53 -14.96
CA SER A 277 1.35 -10.44 -15.66
C SER A 277 1.95 -9.03 -15.62
N PHE A 278 1.14 -7.97 -15.71
CA PHE A 278 1.64 -6.58 -15.65
C PHE A 278 2.20 -6.21 -14.27
N GLU A 279 1.57 -6.70 -13.20
CA GLU A 279 2.06 -6.45 -11.84
C GLU A 279 3.33 -7.26 -11.56
N LEU A 280 3.45 -8.46 -12.15
CA LEU A 280 4.67 -9.26 -12.08
C LEU A 280 5.84 -8.59 -12.83
N GLU A 281 5.59 -8.06 -14.04
CA GLU A 281 6.58 -7.26 -14.78
C GLU A 281 6.98 -6.04 -13.95
N THR A 282 6.03 -5.25 -13.47
CA THR A 282 6.29 -4.09 -12.60
C THR A 282 7.11 -4.47 -11.37
N LEU A 283 6.80 -5.61 -10.73
CA LEU A 283 7.51 -6.08 -9.55
C LEU A 283 8.96 -6.49 -9.87
N LEU A 284 9.21 -7.12 -11.01
CA LEU A 284 10.49 -7.80 -11.31
C LEU A 284 11.40 -7.04 -12.29
N GLU A 285 10.90 -6.06 -13.03
CA GLU A 285 11.70 -5.30 -13.99
C GLU A 285 12.73 -4.40 -13.31
N ASN A 286 14.02 -4.67 -13.48
CA ASN A 286 15.06 -3.78 -12.98
C ASN A 286 14.90 -2.39 -13.61
N GLN A 287 14.51 -1.40 -12.80
CA GLN A 287 14.60 -0.02 -13.25
C GLN A 287 16.08 0.33 -13.25
N SER A 288 16.63 0.42 -14.46
CA SER A 288 17.93 1.05 -14.69
C SER A 288 17.77 2.52 -14.31
N HIS A 289 17.98 2.87 -13.03
CA HIS A 289 18.11 4.26 -12.63
C HIS A 289 19.48 4.70 -13.13
N GLY A 290 19.48 5.38 -14.28
CA GLY A 290 20.64 6.08 -14.83
C GLY A 290 20.91 7.37 -14.07
#